data_AF-A0A7C6SV97-F1
#
_entry.id   AF-A0A7C6SV97-F1
#
_cell.length_a   1.000
_cell.length_b   1.000
_cell.length_c   1.000
_cell.angle_alpha   90.00
_cell.angle_beta   90.00
_cell.angle_gamma   90.00
#
_symmetry.space_group_name_H-M   'P 1'
#
loop_
_entity.id
_entity.type
_entity.pdbx_description
1 polymer ?
#
loop_
_entity_poly.entity_id
_entity_poly.type
_entity_poly.pdbx_seq_one_letter_code
_entity_poly.pdbx_strand_id
1 'polypeptide(L)'
;MNKNYPHFVITFPSVHHALKFEAVFKKVNTPVSLIPVPREISSSCGVAAKLVYIDLDMGLSVMQENGLEYDAIYKYKEPNKKPELIQNYQEEE
;
A
#
# COMPACT_ATOMS: atom_id res chain seq x y z
N MET A 1 10.58 -19.89 -4.23
CA MET A 1 10.94 -18.96 -3.14
C MET A 1 10.72 -17.54 -3.65
N ASN A 2 9.54 -16.94 -3.43
CA ASN A 2 9.25 -15.57 -3.90
C ASN A 2 9.31 -14.61 -2.72
N LYS A 3 10.53 -14.23 -2.31
CA LYS A 3 10.73 -13.26 -1.23
C LYS A 3 10.91 -11.87 -1.85
N ASN A 4 9.80 -11.21 -2.20
CA ASN A 4 9.82 -9.78 -2.55
C ASN A 4 9.80 -8.94 -1.27
N TYR A 5 10.94 -8.89 -0.56
CA TYR A 5 11.12 -8.05 0.63
C TYR A 5 12.30 -7.11 0.43
N PRO A 6 12.25 -5.87 0.94
CA PRO A 6 11.10 -5.27 1.62
C PRO A 6 9.95 -4.94 0.66
N HIS A 7 8.72 -5.00 1.15
CA HIS A 7 7.54 -4.57 0.38
C HIS A 7 6.61 -3.72 1.25
N PHE A 8 5.79 -2.91 0.60
CA PHE A 8 4.81 -2.06 1.26
C PHE A 8 3.40 -2.59 1.03
N VAL A 9 2.57 -2.50 2.06
CA VAL A 9 1.16 -2.83 2.01
C VAL A 9 0.39 -1.60 2.43
N ILE A 10 -0.54 -1.16 1.59
CA ILE A 10 -1.32 0.04 1.82
C ILE A 10 -2.77 -0.37 1.97
N THR A 11 -3.39 0.03 3.06
CA THR A 11 -4.83 -0.16 3.29
C THR A 11 -5.61 1.01 2.73
N PHE A 12 -6.86 0.74 2.38
CA PHE A 12 -7.76 1.77 1.85
C PHE A 12 -9.06 1.79 2.64
N PRO A 13 -9.69 2.96 2.76
CA PRO A 13 -11.03 3.07 3.33
C PRO A 13 -12.09 2.42 2.42
N SER A 14 -11.81 2.25 1.12
CA SER A 14 -12.77 1.73 0.13
C SER A 14 -12.10 1.06 -1.08
N VAL A 15 -12.81 0.12 -1.73
CA VAL A 15 -12.31 -0.62 -2.91
C VAL A 15 -12.02 0.31 -4.07
N HIS A 16 -12.82 1.37 -4.24
CA HIS A 16 -12.65 2.37 -5.29
C HIS A 16 -11.25 3.00 -5.26
N HIS A 17 -10.76 3.35 -4.07
CA HIS A 17 -9.41 3.89 -3.88
C HIS A 17 -8.34 2.86 -4.22
N ALA A 18 -8.52 1.61 -3.79
CA ALA A 18 -7.61 0.53 -4.12
C ALA A 18 -7.48 0.32 -5.64
N LEU A 19 -8.61 0.31 -6.36
CA LEU A 19 -8.64 0.18 -7.82
C LEU A 19 -7.98 1.37 -8.52
N LYS A 20 -8.29 2.60 -8.09
CA LYS A 20 -7.67 3.82 -8.62
C LYS A 20 -6.16 3.79 -8.41
N PHE A 21 -5.73 3.37 -7.22
CA PHE A 21 -4.33 3.20 -6.86
C PHE A 21 -3.62 2.25 -7.82
N GLU A 22 -4.16 1.04 -8.00
CA GLU A 22 -3.57 0.07 -8.93
C GLU A 22 -3.46 0.62 -10.35
N ALA A 23 -4.51 1.29 -10.84
CA ALA A 23 -4.52 1.87 -12.18
C ALA A 23 -3.46 2.96 -12.37
N VAL A 24 -3.25 3.83 -11.38
CA VAL A 24 -2.21 4.87 -11.41
C VAL A 24 -0.82 4.24 -11.39
N PHE A 25 -0.57 3.31 -10.49
CA PHE A 25 0.75 2.67 -10.37
C PHE A 25 1.10 1.81 -11.60
N LYS A 26 0.10 1.19 -12.23
CA LYS A 26 0.27 0.53 -13.54
C LYS A 26 0.68 1.51 -14.65
N LYS A 27 0.20 2.76 -14.64
CA LYS A 27 0.58 3.77 -15.64
C LYS A 27 2.04 4.20 -15.50
N VAL A 28 2.57 4.26 -14.28
CA VAL A 28 3.98 4.61 -14.02
C VAL A 28 4.92 3.41 -14.15
N ASN A 29 4.46 2.28 -14.72
CA ASN A 29 5.21 1.03 -14.86
C ASN A 29 5.73 0.46 -13.52
N THR A 30 5.05 0.77 -12.42
CA THR A 30 5.45 0.29 -11.09
C THR A 30 4.70 -1.01 -10.76
N PRO A 31 5.40 -2.06 -10.29
CA PRO A 31 4.77 -3.32 -9.91
C PRO A 31 3.93 -3.15 -8.63
N VAL A 32 2.64 -2.94 -8.85
CA VAL A 32 1.58 -2.90 -7.83
C VAL A 32 0.66 -4.11 -8.00
N SER A 33 0.14 -4.65 -6.90
CA SER A 33 -0.88 -5.69 -6.95
C SER A 33 -1.86 -5.54 -5.81
N LEU A 34 -3.16 -5.54 -6.12
CA LEU A 34 -4.19 -5.62 -5.09
C LEU A 34 -4.25 -7.02 -4.51
N ILE A 35 -4.16 -7.10 -3.19
CA ILE A 35 -4.24 -8.32 -2.41
C ILE A 35 -5.34 -8.16 -1.35
N PRO A 36 -5.97 -9.25 -0.90
CA PRO A 36 -6.80 -9.20 0.29
C PRO A 36 -5.94 -8.73 1.48
N VAL A 37 -6.54 -7.93 2.37
CA VAL A 37 -5.85 -7.41 3.56
C VAL A 37 -5.29 -8.59 4.34
N PRO A 38 -3.97 -8.63 4.60
CA PRO A 38 -3.37 -9.71 5.35
C PRO A 38 -3.94 -9.72 6.77
N ARG A 39 -4.12 -10.92 7.35
CA ARG A 39 -4.73 -11.11 8.68
C ARG A 39 -4.09 -10.31 9.82
N GLU A 40 -2.84 -9.87 9.65
CA GLU A 40 -2.12 -9.06 10.62
C GLU A 40 -2.57 -7.59 10.63
N ILE A 41 -3.22 -7.14 9.56
CA ILE A 41 -3.68 -5.76 9.37
C ILE A 41 -5.21 -5.74 9.48
N SER A 42 -5.73 -4.75 10.18
CA SER A 42 -7.16 -4.51 10.26
C SER A 42 -7.52 -3.41 9.26
N SER A 43 -8.44 -3.67 8.33
CA SER A 43 -8.91 -2.67 7.37
C SER A 43 -10.40 -2.82 7.14
N SER A 44 -11.08 -1.70 7.00
CA SER A 44 -12.53 -1.61 6.85
C SER A 44 -13.04 -2.28 5.55
N CYS A 45 -12.24 -2.23 4.48
CA CYS A 45 -12.67 -2.64 3.14
C CYS A 45 -12.17 -4.04 2.71
N GLY A 46 -11.23 -4.64 3.45
CA GLY A 46 -10.72 -5.98 3.17
C GLY A 46 -9.78 -6.09 1.95
N VAL A 47 -9.50 -4.99 1.23
CA VAL A 47 -8.56 -4.93 0.10
C VAL A 47 -7.39 -3.99 0.42
N ALA A 48 -6.18 -4.43 0.08
CA ALA A 48 -4.94 -3.67 0.26
C ALA A 48 -4.09 -3.71 -1.03
N ALA A 49 -3.24 -2.71 -1.22
CA ALA A 49 -2.29 -2.67 -2.33
C ALA A 49 -0.91 -3.10 -1.82
N LYS A 50 -0.32 -4.07 -2.50
CA LYS A 50 1.06 -4.47 -2.30
C LYS A 50 1.95 -3.80 -3.33
N LEU A 51 2.94 -3.07 -2.86
CA LEU A 51 4.01 -2.50 -3.67
C LEU A 51 5.32 -3.22 -3.38
N VAL A 52 6.03 -3.60 -4.44
CA VAL A 52 7.34 -4.26 -4.36
C VAL A 52 8.35 -3.43 -5.16
N TYR A 53 9.61 -3.42 -4.74
CA TYR A 53 10.70 -2.75 -5.47
C TYR A 53 10.41 -1.27 -5.80
N ILE A 54 9.71 -0.57 -4.90
CA ILE A 54 9.46 0.86 -5.03
C ILE A 54 10.08 1.61 -3.86
N ASP A 55 10.59 2.80 -4.15
CA ASP A 55 10.95 3.78 -3.14
C ASP A 55 9.69 4.43 -2.55
N LEU A 56 9.68 4.57 -1.22
CA LEU A 56 8.58 5.20 -0.49
C LEU A 56 8.37 6.64 -0.95
N ASP A 57 9.44 7.38 -1.18
CA ASP A 57 9.43 8.77 -1.65
C ASP A 57 8.75 8.92 -3.02
N MET A 58 9.10 8.03 -3.96
CA MET A 58 8.47 7.97 -5.28
C MET A 58 7.00 7.57 -5.17
N GLY A 59 6.68 6.58 -4.33
CA GLY A 59 5.31 6.15 -4.07
C GLY A 59 4.45 7.27 -3.52
N LEU A 60 4.95 8.01 -2.53
CA LEU A 60 4.27 9.15 -1.92
C LEU A 60 4.05 10.28 -2.93
N SER A 61 5.07 10.62 -3.72
CA SER A 61 4.94 11.63 -4.78
C SER A 61 3.84 11.26 -5.78
N VAL A 62 3.83 10.02 -6.27
CA VAL A 62 2.77 9.52 -7.18
C VAL A 62 1.39 9.58 -6.52
N MET A 63 1.29 9.23 -5.24
CA MET A 63 0.03 9.32 -4.48
C MET A 63 -0.46 10.76 -4.35
N GLN A 64 0.41 11.69 -3.98
CA GLN A 64 0.05 13.10 -3.82
C GLN A 64 -0.34 13.74 -5.16
N GLU A 65 0.46 13.53 -6.21
CA GLU A 65 0.18 14.09 -7.55
C GLU A 65 -1.13 13.56 -8.16
N ASN A 66 -1.52 12.32 -7.85
CA ASN A 66 -2.75 11.71 -8.36
C ASN A 66 -3.94 11.82 -7.39
N GLY A 67 -3.75 12.43 -6.22
CA GLY A 67 -4.76 12.49 -5.16
C GLY A 67 -5.27 11.08 -4.79
N LEU A 68 -4.35 10.18 -4.45
CA LEU A 68 -4.67 8.84 -3.98
C LEU A 68 -4.84 8.87 -2.47
N GLU A 69 -6.06 8.64 -2.02
CA GLU A 69 -6.36 8.48 -0.60
C GLU A 69 -6.07 7.04 -0.18
N TYR A 70 -5.44 6.90 0.98
CA TYR A 70 -5.14 5.64 1.63
C TYR A 70 -5.47 5.77 3.12
N ASP A 71 -5.49 4.66 3.83
CA ASP A 71 -5.79 4.61 5.26
C ASP A 71 -4.48 4.55 6.07
N ALA A 72 -3.64 3.56 5.77
CA ALA A 72 -2.32 3.43 6.34
C ALA A 72 -1.34 2.69 5.41
N ILE A 73 -0.05 2.98 5.57
CA ILE A 73 1.09 2.41 4.86
C ILE A 73 1.90 1.56 5.83
N TYR A 74 2.02 0.29 5.49
CA TYR A 74 2.72 -0.73 6.26
C TYR A 74 3.94 -1.22 5.49
N LYS A 75 5.07 -1.41 6.16
CA LYS A 75 6.31 -1.95 5.59
C LYS A 75 6.61 -3.33 6.14
N TYR A 76 6.69 -4.30 5.25
CA TYR A 76 7.15 -5.64 5.54
C TYR A 76 8.64 -5.76 5.22
N LYS A 77 9.45 -5.89 6.27
CA LYS A 77 10.90 -6.15 6.14
C LYS A 77 11.19 -7.64 5.93
N GLU A 78 10.39 -8.52 6.54
CA GLU A 78 10.63 -9.97 6.57
C GLU A 78 9.34 -10.80 6.51
N PRO A 79 9.39 -12.03 5.96
CA PRO A 79 8.28 -12.97 6.04
C PRO A 79 8.07 -13.46 7.48
N ASN A 80 6.81 -13.53 7.93
CA ASN A 80 6.38 -13.94 9.29
C ASN A 80 6.63 -12.91 10.41
N LYS A 81 6.97 -11.68 10.06
CA LYS A 81 7.01 -10.55 10.98
C LYS A 81 5.81 -9.65 10.75
N LYS A 82 5.30 -9.08 11.85
CA LYS A 82 4.28 -8.03 11.78
C LYS A 82 4.78 -6.87 10.93
N PRO A 83 3.92 -6.26 10.11
CA PRO A 83 4.28 -5.05 9.39
C PRO A 83 4.61 -3.91 10.35
N GLU A 84 5.53 -3.06 9.93
CA GLU A 84 5.81 -1.80 10.61
C GLU A 84 4.94 -0.70 9.99
N LEU A 85 4.10 -0.05 10.80
CA LEU A 85 3.34 1.13 10.36
C LEU A 85 4.32 2.27 10.08
N ILE A 86 4.33 2.76 8.84
CA ILE A 86 5.20 3.86 8.41
C ILE A 86 4.43 5.18 8.45
N GLN A 87 3.19 5.19 7.97
CA GLN A 87 2.37 6.40 7.88
C GLN A 87 0.88 6.04 7.89
N ASN A 88 0.07 6.80 8.62
CA ASN A 88 -1.39 6.81 8.53
C ASN A 88 -1.83 8.11 7.86
N TYR A 89 -2.84 8.04 7.00
CA TYR A 89 -3.47 9.25 6.43
C TYR A 89 -4.51 9.85 7.38
N GLN A 90 -4.85 9.12 8.46
CA GLN A 90 -5.76 9.56 9.51
C GLN A 90 -4.97 10.10 10.71
N GLU A 91 -4.35 11.27 10.57
CA GLU A 91 -3.95 12.11 11.70
C GLU A 91 -3.82 13.58 11.24
N GLU A 92 -4.96 14.18 10.93
CA GLU A 92 -5.18 15.61 11.16
C GLU A 92 -6.26 15.72 12.25
N GLU A 93 -5.84 15.78 13.52
CA GLU A 93 -6.54 16.53 14.57
C GLU A 93 -5.57 16.92 15.70
#